data_AF-A0A946W8G6-F1
#
_entry.id   AF-A0A946W8G6-F1
#
_cell.length_a   1.000
_cell.length_b   1.000
_cell.length_c   1.000
_cell.angle_alpha   90.00
_cell.angle_beta   90.00
_cell.angle_gamma   90.00
#
_symmetry.space_group_name_H-M   'P 1'
#
loop_
_entity.id
_entity.type
_entity.pdbx_description
1 polymer ?
#
loop_
_entity_poly.entity_id
_entity_poly.type
_entity_poly.pdbx_seq_one_letter_code
_entity_poly.pdbx_strand_id
1 'polypeptide(L)' 'PGPMNRGVEISSEIADDEQISLIKKQVETGVAMRMGILHALSESQDNNK' A
#
# COMPACT_ATOMS: atom_id res chain seq x y z
N PRO A 1 -1.21 -0.65 5.04
CA PRO A 1 -0.46 -0.35 6.28
C PRO A 1 -0.72 -1.48 7.27
N GLY A 2 0.22 -1.78 8.16
CA GLY A 2 -0.02 -2.78 9.22
C GLY A 2 -1.03 -2.28 10.26
N PRO A 3 -1.28 -3.05 11.33
CA PRO A 3 -1.94 -2.53 12.52
C PRO A 3 -1.20 -1.27 12.99
N MET A 4 -1.94 -0.21 13.28
CA MET A 4 -1.38 1.08 13.71
C MET A 4 -2.17 1.61 14.90
N ASN A 5 -1.45 2.16 15.87
CA ASN A 5 -2.02 2.61 17.13
C ASN A 5 -2.43 4.09 17.05
N ARG A 6 -3.73 4.32 16.88
CA ARG A 6 -4.33 5.68 16.89
C ARG A 6 -4.14 6.34 18.25
N GLY A 7 -3.82 7.63 18.23
CA GLY A 7 -3.55 8.43 19.44
C GLY A 7 -2.20 8.15 20.10
N VAL A 8 -1.38 7.25 19.54
CA VAL A 8 -0.02 6.94 20.02
C VAL A 8 1.00 7.13 18.90
N GLU A 9 0.87 6.39 17.80
CA GLU A 9 1.79 6.45 16.65
C GLU A 9 1.38 7.53 15.64
N ILE A 10 0.09 7.81 15.58
CA ILE A 10 -0.51 8.77 14.65
C ILE A 10 -1.73 9.43 15.30
N SER A 11 -1.94 10.71 15.01
CA SER A 11 -3.18 11.39 15.40
C SER A 11 -4.38 10.69 14.75
N SER A 12 -5.41 10.39 15.54
CA SER A 12 -6.67 9.83 15.04
C SER A 12 -7.31 10.74 13.99
N GLU A 13 -7.25 12.07 14.20
CA GLU A 13 -7.81 13.05 13.26
C GLU A 13 -7.19 12.89 11.87
N ILE A 14 -5.85 12.80 11.77
CA ILE A 14 -5.16 12.64 10.49
C ILE A 14 -5.33 11.22 9.93
N ALA A 15 -5.34 10.21 10.78
CA ALA A 15 -5.49 8.82 10.35
C ALA A 15 -6.85 8.54 9.72
N ASP A 16 -7.90 9.21 10.23
CA ASP A 16 -9.30 8.97 9.86
C ASP A 16 -9.88 10.09 8.96
N ASP A 17 -9.11 11.15 8.65
CA ASP A 17 -9.52 12.21 7.72
C ASP A 17 -9.69 11.67 6.29
N GLU A 18 -10.90 11.73 5.76
CA GLU A 18 -11.23 11.18 4.43
C GLU A 18 -10.63 11.97 3.26
N GLN A 19 -10.29 13.24 3.46
CA GLN A 19 -9.75 14.11 2.41
C GLN A 19 -8.25 13.92 2.23
N ILE A 20 -7.51 13.63 3.30
CA ILE A 20 -6.05 13.53 3.27
C ILE A 20 -5.50 12.14 3.59
N SER A 21 -6.23 11.29 4.31
CA SER A 21 -5.72 9.98 4.72
C SER A 21 -5.62 9.03 3.55
N LEU A 22 -4.41 8.54 3.29
CA LEU A 22 -4.15 7.54 2.26
C LEU A 22 -4.13 6.10 2.80
N ILE A 23 -4.36 5.91 4.11
CA ILE A 23 -4.23 4.62 4.78
C ILE A 23 -5.14 3.56 4.14
N LYS A 24 -6.42 3.89 3.97
CA LYS A 24 -7.40 2.98 3.36
C LYS A 24 -7.04 2.64 1.92
N LYS A 25 -6.75 3.67 1.12
CA LYS A 25 -6.31 3.51 -0.28
C LYS A 25 -5.06 2.63 -0.39
N GLN A 26 -4.10 2.79 0.52
CA GLN A 26 -2.89 1.98 0.56
C GLN A 26 -3.18 0.50 0.87
N VAL A 27 -4.10 0.21 1.81
CA VAL A 27 -4.52 -1.18 2.10
C VAL A 27 -5.15 -1.81 0.86
N GLU A 28 -6.13 -1.13 0.27
CA GLU A 28 -6.89 -1.63 -0.89
C GLU A 28 -5.97 -1.86 -2.11
N THR A 29 -5.02 -0.96 -2.32
CA THR A 29 -4.09 -1.02 -3.46
C THR A 29 -2.98 -2.08 -3.28
N GLY A 30 -2.78 -2.60 -2.07
CA GLY A 30 -1.63 -3.44 -1.74
C GLY A 30 -1.53 -4.77 -2.51
N VAL A 31 -2.65 -5.39 -2.87
CA VAL A 31 -2.65 -6.62 -3.70
C VAL A 31 -2.23 -6.28 -5.13
N ALA A 32 -2.87 -5.27 -5.73
CA ALA A 32 -2.57 -4.84 -7.10
C ALA A 32 -1.10 -4.47 -7.29
N MET A 33 -0.51 -3.75 -6.34
CA MET A 33 0.92 -3.39 -6.40
C MET A 33 1.83 -4.61 -6.40
N ARG A 34 1.58 -5.58 -5.51
CA ARG A 34 2.39 -6.82 -5.46
C ARG A 34 2.25 -7.63 -6.74
N MET A 35 1.02 -7.76 -7.26
CA MET A 35 0.77 -8.44 -8.53
C MET A 35 1.48 -7.74 -9.70
N GLY A 36 1.42 -6.41 -9.77
CA GLY A 36 2.12 -5.62 -10.79
C GLY A 36 3.64 -5.79 -10.72
N ILE A 37 4.23 -5.77 -9.51
CA ILE A 37 5.66 -5.99 -9.32
C ILE A 37 6.06 -7.41 -9.76
N LEU A 38 5.34 -8.44 -9.32
CA LEU A 38 5.64 -9.83 -9.69
C LEU A 38 5.52 -10.03 -11.20
N HIS A 39 4.51 -9.44 -11.83
CA HIS A 39 4.33 -9.47 -13.27
C HIS A 39 5.52 -8.82 -14.00
N ALA A 40 5.89 -7.59 -13.63
CA ALA A 40 7.03 -6.89 -14.22
C ALA A 40 8.36 -7.64 -14.04
N LEU A 41 8.57 -8.27 -12.88
CA LEU A 41 9.76 -9.11 -12.64
C LEU A 41 9.75 -10.37 -13.51
N SER A 42 8.60 -11.01 -13.70
CA SER A 42 8.47 -12.17 -14.60
C SER A 42 8.80 -11.79 -16.03
N GLU A 43 8.24 -10.69 -16.55
CA GLU A 43 8.56 -10.20 -17.89
C GLU A 43 10.05 -9.87 -18.06
N SER A 44 10.64 -9.22 -17.06
CA SER A 44 12.08 -8.97 -17.01
C SER A 44 12.91 -10.26 -17.09
N GLN A 45 12.51 -11.32 -16.38
CA GLN A 45 13.24 -12.61 -16.42
C GLN A 45 13.12 -13.30 -17.77
N ASP A 46 11.94 -13.24 -18.41
CA ASP A 46 11.75 -13.84 -19.73
C ASP A 46 12.51 -13.08 -20.82
N ASN A 47 12.63 -11.74 -20.71
CA ASN A 47 13.43 -10.93 -21.65
C ASN A 47 14.95 -11.17 -21.55
N ASN A 48 15.44 -11.74 -20.44
CA ASN A 48 16.85 -12.00 -20.19
C ASN A 48 17.28 -13.46 -20.52
N LYS A 49 16.35 -14.28 -21.03
CA LYS A 49 16.63 -15.63 -21.56
C LYS A 49 16.85 -15.59 -23.07
#